data_AF-A0A7X7DR76-F1
#
_entry.id   AF-A0A7X7DR76-F1
#
_cell.length_a   1.000
_cell.length_b   1.000
_cell.length_c   1.000
_cell.angle_alpha   90.00
_cell.angle_beta   90.00
_cell.angle_gamma   90.00
#
_symmetry.space_group_name_H-M   'P 1'
#
loop_
_entity.id
_entity.type
_entity.pdbx_description
1 polymer ?
#
loop_
_entity_poly.entity_id
_entity_poly.type
_entity_poly.pdbx_seq_one_letter_code
_entity_poly.pdbx_strand_id
1 'polypeptide(L)'
;MDSIPGDVKRAIGKLYVFCSVASDPPLLLRLTRALMSSVRACEAKLHNSIENGTQNIPEWDAYRDKIDAATVAYATSSDQWANVMIVCADVADYFYALCLMDNLIEIDETDFDITSAFIPKKSQEMDNDDSNAGKYLSQV
;
A
#
# COMPACT_ATOMS: atom_id res chain seq x y z
N MET A 1 -8.06 23.21 -7.10
CA MET A 1 -7.11 22.11 -6.84
C MET A 1 -7.94 20.85 -6.71
N ASP A 2 -7.69 19.86 -7.55
CA ASP A 2 -8.32 18.56 -7.39
C ASP A 2 -7.87 17.94 -6.07
N SER A 3 -8.73 17.14 -5.44
CA SER A 3 -8.40 16.40 -4.22
C SER A 3 -8.20 14.92 -4.53
N ILE A 4 -7.36 14.27 -3.74
CA ILE A 4 -7.21 12.82 -3.77
C ILE A 4 -8.34 12.20 -2.93
N PRO A 5 -9.11 11.24 -3.47
CA PRO A 5 -10.13 10.53 -2.71
C PRO A 5 -9.54 9.84 -1.47
N GLY A 6 -10.25 9.87 -0.34
CA GLY A 6 -9.74 9.31 0.93
C GLY A 6 -9.44 7.81 0.84
N ASP A 7 -10.24 7.07 0.08
CA ASP A 7 -10.04 5.66 -0.24
C ASP A 7 -8.72 5.39 -0.99
N VAL A 8 -8.25 6.32 -1.81
CA VAL A 8 -6.91 6.26 -2.42
C VAL A 8 -5.83 6.55 -1.38
N LYS A 9 -6.03 7.54 -0.51
CA LYS A 9 -5.07 7.87 0.55
C LYS A 9 -4.85 6.71 1.51
N ARG A 10 -5.93 6.02 1.91
CA ARG A 10 -5.86 4.80 2.74
C ARG A 10 -5.18 3.64 2.02
N ALA A 11 -5.39 3.50 0.71
CA ALA A 11 -4.68 2.49 -0.08
C ALA A 11 -3.16 2.75 -0.10
N ILE A 12 -2.74 4.01 -0.21
CA ILE A 12 -1.32 4.41 -0.08
C ILE A 12 -0.81 4.11 1.33
N GLY A 13 -1.59 4.39 2.37
CA GLY A 13 -1.29 4.05 3.76
C GLY A 13 -0.96 2.58 3.95
N LYS A 14 -1.88 1.71 3.51
CA LYS A 14 -1.69 0.25 3.55
C LYS A 14 -0.50 -0.22 2.73
N LEU A 15 -0.27 0.39 1.57
CA LEU A 15 0.86 0.04 0.71
C LEU A 15 2.20 0.39 1.38
N TYR A 16 2.29 1.52 2.07
CA TYR A 16 3.47 1.87 2.89
C TYR A 16 3.67 0.84 4.01
N VAL A 17 2.61 0.51 4.77
CA VAL A 17 2.70 -0.51 5.84
C VAL A 17 3.19 -1.85 5.29
N PHE A 18 2.68 -2.29 4.14
CA PHE A 18 3.16 -3.52 3.50
C PHE A 18 4.64 -3.45 3.11
N CYS A 19 5.14 -2.29 2.67
CA CYS A 19 6.58 -2.10 2.45
C CYS A 19 7.38 -2.22 3.75
N SER A 20 6.85 -1.72 4.87
CA SER A 20 7.55 -1.75 6.17
C SER A 20 7.64 -3.14 6.80
N VAL A 21 6.72 -4.05 6.48
CA VAL A 21 6.64 -5.39 7.11
C VAL A 21 7.04 -6.54 6.17
N ALA A 22 7.14 -6.31 4.86
CA ALA A 22 7.53 -7.35 3.91
C ALA A 22 9.01 -7.74 4.11
N SER A 23 9.26 -9.04 4.24
CA SER A 23 10.61 -9.60 4.38
C SER A 23 11.12 -10.33 3.14
N ASP A 24 10.27 -10.49 2.11
CA ASP A 24 10.63 -11.11 0.84
C ASP A 24 11.12 -10.03 -0.15
N PRO A 25 12.40 -10.06 -0.60
CA PRO A 25 12.96 -8.99 -1.43
C PRO A 25 12.24 -8.77 -2.79
N PRO A 26 11.86 -9.82 -3.55
CA PRO A 26 11.06 -9.65 -4.77
C PRO A 26 9.71 -8.99 -4.53
N LEU A 27 9.01 -9.38 -3.46
CA LEU A 27 7.75 -8.76 -3.07
C LEU A 27 7.97 -7.30 -2.69
N LEU A 28 8.97 -7.01 -1.86
CA LEU A 28 9.26 -5.65 -1.40
C LEU A 28 9.60 -4.72 -2.58
N LEU A 29 10.43 -5.14 -3.54
CA LEU A 29 10.70 -4.37 -4.77
C LEU A 29 9.42 -4.00 -5.52
N ARG A 30 8.47 -4.93 -5.64
CA ARG A 30 7.20 -4.69 -6.32
C ARG A 30 6.32 -3.72 -5.54
N LEU A 31 6.22 -3.89 -4.23
CA LEU A 31 5.44 -3.01 -3.35
C LEU A 31 6.00 -1.58 -3.38
N THR A 32 7.32 -1.42 -3.25
CA THR A 32 7.98 -0.11 -3.31
C THR A 32 7.78 0.55 -4.66
N ARG A 33 7.90 -0.18 -5.79
CA ARG A 33 7.61 0.38 -7.11
C ARG A 33 6.15 0.78 -7.29
N ALA A 34 5.23 0.01 -6.70
CA ALA A 34 3.81 0.35 -6.68
C ALA A 34 3.53 1.61 -5.85
N LEU A 35 4.22 1.79 -4.71
CA LEU A 35 4.13 2.98 -3.88
C LEU A 35 4.55 4.21 -4.68
N MET A 36 5.75 4.17 -5.28
CA MET A 36 6.26 5.25 -6.14
C MET A 36 5.24 5.64 -7.23
N SER A 37 4.73 4.63 -7.93
CA SER A 37 3.79 4.84 -9.04
C SER A 37 2.46 5.45 -8.57
N SER A 38 1.97 5.03 -7.39
CA SER A 38 0.72 5.54 -6.81
C SER A 38 0.83 6.98 -6.38
N VAL A 39 1.96 7.36 -5.75
CA VAL A 39 2.25 8.75 -5.37
C VAL A 39 2.36 9.64 -6.61
N ARG A 40 3.11 9.21 -7.63
CA ARG A 40 3.21 9.95 -8.90
C ARG A 40 1.86 10.14 -9.59
N ALA A 41 0.98 9.15 -9.53
CA ALA A 41 -0.37 9.28 -10.08
C ALA A 41 -1.21 10.30 -9.30
N CYS A 42 -1.05 10.37 -7.98
CA CYS A 42 -1.71 11.37 -7.16
C CYS A 42 -1.20 12.78 -7.47
N GLU A 43 0.11 12.96 -7.52
CA GLU A 43 0.74 14.22 -7.94
C GLU A 43 0.28 14.65 -9.34
N ALA A 44 0.26 13.72 -10.29
CA ALA A 44 -0.23 14.00 -11.64
C ALA A 44 -1.69 14.47 -11.65
N LYS A 45 -2.52 13.90 -10.77
CA LYS A 45 -3.92 14.31 -10.61
C LYS A 45 -4.04 15.70 -9.97
N LEU A 46 -3.30 15.99 -8.90
CA LEU A 46 -3.30 17.30 -8.25
C LEU A 46 -2.88 18.41 -9.22
N HIS A 47 -1.95 18.11 -10.11
CA HIS A 47 -1.37 19.05 -11.07
C HIS A 47 -1.96 18.99 -12.48
N ASN A 48 -2.98 18.14 -12.71
CA ASN A 48 -3.59 17.91 -14.03
C ASN A 48 -2.58 17.63 -15.17
N SER A 49 -1.43 17.03 -14.84
CA SER A 49 -0.36 16.71 -15.78
C SER A 49 0.63 15.72 -15.16
N ILE A 50 1.00 14.68 -15.91
CA ILE A 50 2.01 13.71 -15.50
C ILE A 50 3.38 14.38 -15.33
N GLU A 51 3.76 15.28 -16.25
CA GLU A 51 5.05 15.98 -16.16
C GLU A 51 5.12 16.87 -14.93
N ASN A 52 4.09 17.71 -14.72
CA ASN A 52 4.08 18.60 -13.55
C ASN A 52 4.01 17.79 -12.25
N GLY A 53 3.22 16.72 -12.18
CA GLY A 53 3.19 15.86 -11.01
C GLY A 53 4.54 15.19 -10.73
N THR A 54 5.25 14.76 -11.78
CA THR A 54 6.59 14.18 -11.62
C THR A 54 7.61 15.22 -11.12
N GLN A 55 7.51 16.47 -11.58
CA GLN A 55 8.38 17.58 -11.14
C GLN A 55 8.20 17.93 -9.65
N ASN A 56 7.03 17.65 -9.07
CA ASN A 56 6.79 17.81 -7.63
C ASN A 56 7.34 16.64 -6.79
N ILE A 57 8.02 15.68 -7.43
CA ILE A 57 8.77 14.61 -6.77
C ILE A 57 10.26 14.81 -7.13
N PRO A 58 11.00 15.66 -6.39
CA PRO A 58 12.33 16.13 -6.80
C PRO A 58 13.34 15.03 -7.11
N GLU A 59 13.24 13.88 -6.42
CA GLU A 59 14.18 12.76 -6.54
C GLU A 59 13.59 11.57 -7.34
N TRP A 60 12.54 11.81 -8.14
CA TRP A 60 11.82 10.75 -8.84
C TRP A 60 12.74 9.82 -9.65
N ASP A 61 13.54 10.40 -10.55
CA ASP A 61 14.43 9.62 -11.43
C ASP A 61 15.54 8.93 -10.62
N ALA A 62 16.12 9.61 -9.63
CA ALA A 62 17.16 9.05 -8.78
C ALA A 62 16.68 7.82 -8.00
N TYR A 63 15.48 7.86 -7.41
CA TYR A 63 14.92 6.70 -6.70
C TYR A 63 14.42 5.61 -7.65
N ARG A 64 13.94 5.98 -8.85
CA ARG A 64 13.59 5.01 -9.88
C ARG A 64 14.81 4.21 -10.33
N ASP A 65 15.91 4.88 -10.57
CA ASP A 65 17.17 4.26 -10.97
C ASP A 65 17.72 3.35 -9.86
N LYS A 66 17.59 3.75 -8.58
CA LYS A 66 17.95 2.89 -7.44
C LYS A 66 17.14 1.59 -7.41
N ILE A 67 15.82 1.67 -7.61
CA ILE A 67 14.95 0.47 -7.64
C ILE A 67 15.26 -0.41 -8.85
N ASP A 68 15.46 0.18 -10.03
CA ASP A 68 15.81 -0.57 -11.25
C ASP A 68 17.18 -1.26 -11.08
N ALA A 69 18.18 -0.57 -10.53
CA ALA A 69 19.49 -1.14 -10.22
C ALA A 69 19.41 -2.28 -9.19
N ALA A 70 18.67 -2.10 -8.10
CA ALA A 70 18.46 -3.13 -7.08
C ALA A 70 17.74 -4.37 -7.67
N THR A 71 16.77 -4.16 -8.55
CA THR A 71 16.06 -5.24 -9.26
C THR A 71 17.01 -6.06 -10.12
N VAL A 72 17.85 -5.40 -10.92
CA VAL A 72 18.83 -6.07 -11.78
C VAL A 72 19.87 -6.81 -10.94
N ALA A 73 20.38 -6.18 -9.88
CA ALA A 73 21.37 -6.79 -8.99
C ALA A 73 20.82 -8.07 -8.34
N TYR A 74 19.58 -8.04 -7.82
CA TYR A 74 18.95 -9.20 -7.20
C TYR A 74 18.60 -10.31 -8.20
N ALA A 75 18.14 -9.94 -9.40
CA ALA A 75 17.91 -10.91 -10.48
C ALA A 75 19.21 -11.61 -10.92
N THR A 76 20.35 -10.94 -10.77
CA THR A 76 21.67 -11.50 -11.06
C THR A 76 22.21 -12.37 -9.90
N SER A 77 21.96 -11.97 -8.66
CA SER A 77 22.39 -12.70 -7.47
C SER A 77 21.44 -12.46 -6.29
N SER A 78 20.92 -13.57 -5.73
CA SER A 78 20.07 -13.53 -4.53
C SER A 78 20.79 -13.04 -3.28
N ASP A 79 22.13 -13.02 -3.26
CA ASP A 79 22.92 -12.54 -2.13
C ASP A 79 22.82 -11.01 -1.95
N GLN A 80 22.29 -10.31 -2.96
CA GLN A 80 21.99 -8.88 -2.90
C GLN A 80 20.73 -8.54 -2.10
N TRP A 81 20.07 -9.53 -1.47
CA TRP A 81 18.83 -9.33 -0.73
C TRP A 81 18.94 -8.20 0.30
N ALA A 82 20.03 -8.11 1.06
CA ALA A 82 20.20 -7.08 2.08
C ALA A 82 20.22 -5.68 1.47
N ASN A 83 20.90 -5.51 0.33
CA ASN A 83 20.94 -4.25 -0.40
C ASN A 83 19.55 -3.88 -0.94
N VAL A 84 18.78 -4.85 -1.44
CA VAL A 84 17.38 -4.63 -1.85
C VAL A 84 16.54 -4.12 -0.69
N MET A 85 16.63 -4.75 0.48
CA MET A 85 15.86 -4.36 1.67
C MET A 85 16.16 -2.91 2.07
N ILE A 86 17.45 -2.53 2.09
CA ILE A 86 17.88 -1.17 2.44
C ILE A 86 17.36 -0.16 1.41
N VAL A 87 17.57 -0.41 0.11
CA VAL A 87 17.12 0.49 -0.95
C VAL A 87 15.59 0.67 -0.91
N CYS A 88 14.85 -0.40 -0.71
CA CYS A 88 13.40 -0.33 -0.65
C CYS A 88 12.89 0.44 0.58
N ALA A 89 13.56 0.31 1.72
CA ALA A 89 13.24 1.08 2.92
C ALA A 89 13.50 2.58 2.69
N ASP A 90 14.68 2.94 2.19
CA ASP A 90 15.04 4.33 1.89
C ASP A 90 14.04 5.00 0.93
N VAL A 91 13.64 4.27 -0.13
CA VAL A 91 12.65 4.75 -1.11
C VAL A 91 11.27 4.87 -0.44
N ALA A 92 10.83 3.86 0.32
CA ALA A 92 9.53 3.89 0.97
C ALA A 92 9.40 5.06 1.95
N ASP A 93 10.44 5.32 2.74
CA ASP A 93 10.46 6.42 3.71
C ASP A 93 10.47 7.79 3.02
N TYR A 94 11.20 7.95 1.91
CA TYR A 94 11.14 9.18 1.10
C TYR A 94 9.72 9.45 0.58
N PHE A 95 9.07 8.45 0.00
CA PHE A 95 7.72 8.60 -0.54
C PHE A 95 6.66 8.76 0.56
N TYR A 96 6.86 8.17 1.73
CA TYR A 96 6.03 8.41 2.91
C TYR A 96 6.13 9.86 3.38
N ALA A 97 7.35 10.40 3.48
CA ALA A 97 7.56 11.80 3.85
C ALA A 97 6.89 12.76 2.86
N LEU A 98 7.03 12.52 1.55
CA LEU A 98 6.31 13.28 0.52
C LEU A 98 4.80 13.22 0.74
N CYS A 99 4.24 12.03 0.94
CA CYS A 99 2.82 11.86 1.14
C CYS A 99 2.27 12.61 2.38
N LEU A 100 3.06 12.71 3.45
CA LEU A 100 2.70 13.50 4.62
C LEU A 100 2.68 15.01 4.31
N MET A 101 3.66 15.51 3.55
CA MET A 101 3.74 16.91 3.17
C MET A 101 2.58 17.33 2.25
N ASP A 102 2.25 16.47 1.28
CA ASP A 102 1.25 16.76 0.25
C ASP A 102 -0.15 16.21 0.60
N ASN A 103 -0.32 15.69 1.84
CA ASN A 103 -1.58 15.14 2.35
C ASN A 103 -2.16 14.04 1.42
N LEU A 104 -1.31 13.14 0.95
CA LEU A 104 -1.66 12.05 0.04
C LEU A 104 -1.96 10.73 0.76
N ILE A 105 -1.77 10.67 2.08
CA ILE A 105 -1.83 9.43 2.85
C ILE A 105 -2.71 9.58 4.09
N GLU A 106 -3.44 8.51 4.39
CA GLU A 106 -4.16 8.30 5.63
C GLU A 106 -3.69 6.94 6.16
N ILE A 107 -3.21 6.91 7.41
CA ILE A 107 -2.83 5.67 8.11
C ILE A 107 -3.63 5.65 9.41
N ASP A 108 -4.39 4.59 9.60
CA ASP A 108 -5.09 4.30 10.84
C ASP A 108 -4.28 3.30 11.68
N GLU A 109 -4.43 3.31 13.01
CA GLU A 109 -3.76 2.33 13.89
C GLU A 109 -4.07 0.88 13.49
N THR A 110 -5.27 0.64 12.96
CA THR A 110 -5.70 -0.68 12.46
C THR A 110 -4.94 -1.14 11.23
N ASP A 111 -4.29 -0.24 10.48
CA ASP A 111 -3.51 -0.62 9.31
C ASP A 111 -2.22 -1.35 9.69
N PHE A 112 -1.69 -1.12 10.92
CA PHE A 112 -0.58 -1.88 11.48
C PHE A 112 -1.00 -3.22 12.10
N ASP A 113 -2.30 -3.43 12.32
CA ASP A 113 -2.83 -4.73 12.73
C ASP A 113 -2.97 -5.65 11.51
N ILE A 114 -1.83 -6.05 10.97
CA ILE A 114 -1.72 -7.05 9.91
C ILE A 114 -2.25 -8.42 10.34
N THR A 115 -2.44 -8.69 11.63
CA THR A 115 -2.96 -9.97 12.10
C THR A 115 -4.45 -10.13 11.75
N SER A 116 -5.20 -9.03 11.80
CA SER A 116 -6.61 -8.99 11.40
C SER A 116 -6.85 -9.35 9.92
N ALA A 117 -5.88 -9.03 9.05
CA ALA A 117 -5.96 -9.30 7.61
C ALA A 117 -5.86 -10.79 7.25
N PHE A 118 -5.32 -11.61 8.15
CA PHE A 118 -5.21 -13.07 7.99
C PHE A 118 -6.29 -13.85 8.76
N ILE A 119 -7.20 -13.17 9.48
CA ILE A 119 -8.33 -13.83 10.14
C ILE A 119 -9.29 -14.32 9.04
N PRO A 120 -9.57 -15.63 8.96
CA PRO A 120 -10.50 -16.16 7.98
C PRO A 120 -11.88 -15.51 8.14
N LYS A 121 -12.38 -14.87 7.07
CA LYS A 121 -13.72 -14.24 7.01
C LYS A 121 -14.90 -15.17 7.33
N LYS A 122 -14.65 -16.48 7.50
CA LYS A 122 -15.66 -17.50 7.79
C LYS A 122 -16.25 -17.42 9.20
N SER A 123 -15.82 -16.48 10.04
CA SER A 123 -16.24 -16.37 11.44
C SER A 123 -17.26 -15.26 11.71
N GLN A 124 -17.65 -14.46 10.69
CA GLN A 124 -18.54 -13.31 10.87
C GLN A 124 -19.93 -13.44 10.24
N GLU A 125 -20.26 -14.59 9.64
CA GLU A 125 -21.61 -14.90 9.15
C GLU A 125 -22.26 -16.04 9.95
N MET A 126 -22.37 -15.90 11.27
CA MET A 126 -23.29 -16.71 12.09
C MET A 126 -23.67 -15.90 13.35
N ASP A 127 -24.45 -14.84 13.22
CA ASP A 127 -25.24 -14.32 14.35
C ASP A 127 -26.34 -13.32 13.94
N ASN A 128 -26.91 -13.48 12.75
CA ASN A 128 -28.16 -12.80 12.38
C ASN A 128 -28.94 -13.72 11.45
N ASP A 129 -29.67 -14.69 12.02
CA ASP A 129 -30.89 -15.15 11.36
C ASP A 129 -31.97 -15.54 12.38
N ASP A 130 -33.15 -15.01 12.09
CA ASP A 130 -34.32 -14.92 12.95
C ASP A 130 -34.95 -16.29 13.21
N SER A 131 -35.00 -16.73 14.47
CA SER A 131 -35.87 -17.85 14.88
C SER A 131 -37.30 -17.38 15.18
N ASN A 132 -37.99 -16.88 14.15
CA ASN A 132 -39.44 -16.70 14.16
C ASN A 132 -40.19 -17.94 13.62
N ALA A 133 -39.70 -19.13 13.92
CA ALA A 133 -40.21 -20.41 13.43
C ALA A 133 -40.87 -21.24 14.56
N GLY A 134 -41.87 -20.67 15.24
CA GLY A 134 -42.52 -21.27 16.41
C GLY A 134 -44.04 -21.26 16.42
N LYS A 135 -44.73 -21.17 15.26
CA LYS A 135 -46.20 -20.96 15.25
C LYS A 135 -47.08 -21.89 14.39
N TYR A 136 -46.56 -22.99 13.83
CA TYR A 136 -47.37 -23.88 12.99
C TYR A 136 -47.29 -25.35 13.38
N LEU A 137 -47.66 -25.71 14.61
CA LEU A 137 -48.04 -27.09 14.95
C LEU A 137 -49.16 -27.09 16.00
N SER A 138 -50.40 -26.89 15.54
CA SER A 138 -51.61 -27.35 16.25
C SER A 138 -52.78 -27.48 15.27
N GLN A 139 -53.01 -28.68 14.75
CA GLN A 139 -54.33 -29.23 14.36
C GLN A 139 -54.12 -30.61 13.71
N VAL A 140 -54.22 -31.68 14.51
CA VAL A 140 -54.97 -32.92 14.21
C VAL A 140 -55.45 -33.48 15.54
#